data_AF-A0AAW7KJK0-F1
#
_entry.id   AF-A0AAW7KJK0-F1
#
_cell.length_a   1.000
_cell.length_b   1.000
_cell.length_c   1.000
_cell.angle_alpha   90.00
_cell.angle_beta   90.00
_cell.angle_gamma   90.00
#
_symmetry.space_group_name_H-M   'P 1'
#
loop_
_entity.id
_entity.type
_entity.pdbx_description
1 polymer ?
#
loop_
_entity_poly.entity_id
_entity_poly.type
_entity_poly.pdbx_seq_one_letter_code
_entity_poly.pdbx_strand_id
1 'polypeptide(L)'
;MKNYFYAYHGPKNTENFDFTKGYGVSGEKTLDKVKVGDLVFVIQKLKLGLSELCGLFEIVKIRDTEVGKLRYRVELNDLSNLDDFIKLDEKELSKLLPKTTGDKRRSNFQKHFCKQNHSFQHSLDNEVVSILKNLIPKNINNLEAYLNDFNDQVKKALSSSKESRVKRLKKAPKKPKRITVTTSIFKRNPDVVADVLINANGFCQKCNKAAPFIKRKDGTPYLEVHHKLKLADGGDDTVENAIALCPNCHRKMHFG
;
A
#
# COMPACT_ATOMS: atom_id res chain seq x y z
N MET A 1 -11.11 8.87 13.54
CA MET A 1 -9.94 7.96 13.54
C MET A 1 -10.41 6.56 13.19
N LYS A 2 -9.65 5.86 12.33
CA LYS A 2 -9.88 4.44 11.99
C LYS A 2 -9.28 3.55 13.09
N ASN A 3 -10.03 2.56 13.56
CA ASN A 3 -9.51 1.54 14.46
C ASN A 3 -8.82 0.44 13.64
N TYR A 4 -7.93 -0.30 14.28
CA TYR A 4 -7.26 -1.46 13.68
C TYR A 4 -7.66 -2.71 14.44
N PHE A 5 -8.08 -3.76 13.76
CA PHE A 5 -8.41 -5.04 14.34
C PHE A 5 -7.49 -6.13 13.78
N TYR A 6 -7.58 -7.33 14.35
CA TYR A 6 -7.11 -8.53 13.68
C TYR A 6 -8.26 -9.52 13.49
N ALA A 7 -8.14 -10.40 12.51
CA ALA A 7 -8.97 -11.57 12.34
C ALA A 7 -8.10 -12.82 12.12
N TYR A 8 -8.49 -13.94 12.74
CA TYR A 8 -7.73 -15.18 12.70
C TYR A 8 -8.40 -16.23 11.83
N HIS A 9 -7.76 -16.61 10.72
CA HIS A 9 -8.14 -17.74 9.87
C HIS A 9 -7.44 -19.01 10.37
N GLY A 10 -8.06 -19.63 11.39
CA GLY A 10 -7.41 -20.69 12.17
C GLY A 10 -7.42 -22.08 11.54
N PRO A 11 -6.90 -23.09 12.25
CA PRO A 11 -6.58 -24.43 11.72
C PRO A 11 -7.79 -25.33 11.42
N LYS A 12 -9.01 -24.85 11.66
CA LYS A 12 -10.24 -25.55 11.27
C LYS A 12 -10.55 -25.38 9.78
N ASN A 13 -9.93 -24.40 9.12
CA ASN A 13 -10.05 -24.17 7.69
C ASN A 13 -9.13 -25.12 6.91
N THR A 14 -9.59 -25.55 5.74
CA THR A 14 -8.84 -26.40 4.81
C THR A 14 -8.27 -25.63 3.63
N GLU A 15 -8.78 -24.43 3.36
CA GLU A 15 -8.38 -23.55 2.27
C GLU A 15 -7.74 -22.27 2.81
N ASN A 16 -6.94 -21.62 1.95
CA ASN A 16 -6.41 -20.29 2.23
C ASN A 16 -7.53 -19.27 2.39
N PHE A 17 -7.27 -18.24 3.18
CA PHE A 17 -8.16 -17.10 3.30
C PHE A 17 -8.40 -16.46 1.92
N ASP A 18 -9.65 -16.16 1.62
CA ASP A 18 -10.07 -15.52 0.37
C ASP A 18 -10.88 -14.28 0.73
N PHE A 19 -10.25 -13.11 0.62
CA PHE A 19 -10.84 -11.85 1.04
C PHE A 19 -12.04 -11.44 0.17
N THR A 20 -12.14 -11.94 -1.07
CA THR A 20 -13.25 -11.63 -1.98
C THR A 20 -14.59 -12.16 -1.46
N LYS A 21 -14.54 -13.23 -0.65
CA LYS A 21 -15.70 -13.77 0.06
C LYS A 21 -16.01 -12.99 1.34
N GLY A 22 -15.09 -12.16 1.83
CA GLY A 22 -15.13 -11.49 3.13
C GLY A 22 -14.76 -12.42 4.30
N TYR A 23 -14.86 -11.89 5.53
CA TYR A 23 -14.62 -12.65 6.76
C TYR A 23 -15.94 -12.88 7.50
N GLY A 24 -16.20 -14.12 7.94
CA GLY A 24 -17.43 -14.49 8.64
C GLY A 24 -17.26 -14.65 10.14
N VAL A 25 -18.19 -14.11 10.92
CA VAL A 25 -18.30 -14.34 12.36
C VAL A 25 -19.68 -14.90 12.72
N SER A 26 -19.75 -15.67 13.80
CA SER A 26 -20.98 -16.37 14.19
C SER A 26 -21.96 -15.53 15.00
N GLY A 27 -21.47 -14.50 15.70
CA GLY A 27 -22.29 -13.68 16.59
C GLY A 27 -22.12 -12.20 16.28
N GLU A 28 -23.23 -11.49 16.14
CA GLU A 28 -23.31 -10.05 15.88
C GLU A 28 -22.46 -9.25 16.86
N LYS A 29 -22.54 -9.61 18.14
CA LYS A 29 -21.80 -8.98 19.25
C LYS A 29 -20.28 -8.91 19.05
N THR A 30 -19.74 -9.78 18.21
CA THR A 30 -18.31 -9.78 17.84
C THR A 30 -17.93 -8.47 17.11
N LEU A 31 -18.89 -7.84 16.45
CA LEU A 31 -18.73 -6.66 15.61
C LEU A 31 -19.26 -5.38 16.26
N ASP A 32 -19.75 -5.41 17.51
CA ASP A 32 -20.34 -4.24 18.20
C ASP A 32 -19.43 -3.00 18.21
N LYS A 33 -18.11 -3.22 18.15
CA LYS A 33 -17.09 -2.15 18.17
C LYS A 33 -16.50 -1.84 16.80
N VAL A 34 -16.94 -2.56 15.76
CA VAL A 34 -16.41 -2.47 14.40
C VAL A 34 -17.34 -1.60 13.56
N LYS A 35 -16.76 -0.70 12.78
CA LYS A 35 -17.49 0.13 11.82
C LYS A 35 -16.88 0.05 10.43
N VAL A 36 -17.68 0.37 9.42
CA VAL A 36 -17.18 0.60 8.06
C VAL A 36 -16.09 1.67 8.07
N GLY A 37 -15.02 1.43 7.32
CA GLY A 37 -13.82 2.25 7.26
C GLY A 37 -12.75 1.90 8.29
N ASP A 38 -13.04 1.03 9.28
CA ASP A 38 -11.99 0.45 10.13
C ASP A 38 -11.13 -0.54 9.34
N LEU A 39 -9.93 -0.82 9.88
CA LEU A 39 -8.93 -1.64 9.22
C LEU A 39 -8.72 -2.96 9.96
N VAL A 40 -8.37 -4.02 9.24
CA VAL A 40 -8.13 -5.34 9.82
C VAL A 40 -6.91 -6.02 9.20
N PHE A 41 -6.03 -6.55 10.06
CA PHE A 41 -5.01 -7.51 9.64
C PHE A 41 -5.60 -8.92 9.70
N VAL A 42 -5.48 -9.70 8.63
CA VAL A 42 -5.91 -11.10 8.64
C VAL A 42 -4.68 -11.99 8.79
N ILE A 43 -4.66 -12.81 9.84
CA ILE A 43 -3.58 -13.76 10.11
C ILE A 43 -4.15 -15.17 9.95
N GLN A 44 -3.46 -16.00 9.19
CA GLN A 44 -3.82 -17.39 8.92
C GLN A 44 -2.87 -18.35 9.63
N LYS A 45 -3.41 -19.49 10.06
CA LYS A 45 -2.62 -20.68 10.42
C LYS A 45 -3.43 -21.95 10.17
N LEU A 46 -3.17 -22.62 9.05
CA LEU A 46 -3.78 -23.91 8.72
C LEU A 46 -3.16 -25.05 9.55
N LYS A 47 -3.82 -26.20 9.63
CA LYS A 47 -3.47 -27.32 10.56
C LYS A 47 -2.01 -27.78 10.48
N LEU A 48 -1.41 -27.78 9.28
CA LEU A 48 -0.02 -28.18 9.02
C LEU A 48 0.81 -27.02 8.44
N GLY A 49 0.27 -25.80 8.46
CA GLY A 49 0.88 -24.62 7.85
C GLY A 49 1.68 -23.77 8.84
N LEU A 50 2.54 -22.92 8.28
CA LEU A 50 3.13 -21.81 9.03
C LEU A 50 2.05 -20.75 9.31
N SER A 51 2.33 -19.87 10.28
CA SER A 51 1.50 -18.68 10.45
C SER A 51 1.82 -17.70 9.34
N GLU A 52 0.81 -17.06 8.77
CA GLU A 52 0.92 -16.18 7.61
C GLU A 52 0.10 -14.91 7.84
N LEU A 53 0.60 -13.76 7.39
CA LEU A 53 -0.16 -12.53 7.30
C LEU A 53 -0.75 -12.45 5.89
N CYS A 54 -2.07 -12.55 5.81
CA CYS A 54 -2.81 -12.53 4.56
C CYS A 54 -2.92 -11.13 3.95
N GLY A 55 -2.84 -10.09 4.79
CA GLY A 55 -2.89 -8.71 4.34
C GLY A 55 -3.45 -7.74 5.37
N LEU A 56 -3.54 -6.47 4.95
CA LEU A 56 -4.25 -5.39 5.63
C LEU A 56 -5.44 -4.97 4.77
N PHE A 57 -6.63 -5.00 5.34
CA PHE A 57 -7.86 -4.75 4.62
C PHE A 57 -8.66 -3.60 5.25
N GLU A 58 -9.41 -2.87 4.43
CA GLU A 58 -10.46 -1.96 4.88
C GLU A 58 -11.81 -2.68 4.93
N ILE A 59 -12.56 -2.44 6.00
CA ILE A 59 -13.92 -2.94 6.16
C ILE A 59 -14.85 -2.05 5.36
N VAL A 60 -15.39 -2.56 4.25
CA VAL A 60 -16.24 -1.77 3.36
C VAL A 60 -17.73 -1.97 3.65
N LYS A 61 -18.10 -3.13 4.18
CA LYS A 61 -19.49 -3.45 4.49
C LYS A 61 -19.58 -4.53 5.56
N ILE A 62 -20.62 -4.47 6.38
CA ILE A 62 -21.02 -5.53 7.29
C ILE A 62 -22.45 -5.92 6.93
N ARG A 63 -22.70 -7.21 6.74
CA ARG A 63 -24.04 -7.72 6.42
C ARG A 63 -24.32 -9.01 7.15
N ASP A 64 -25.60 -9.25 7.40
CA ASP A 64 -26.10 -10.52 7.87
C ASP A 64 -26.62 -11.32 6.67
N THR A 65 -26.16 -12.56 6.50
CA THR A 65 -26.66 -13.45 5.45
C THR A 65 -27.93 -14.17 5.85
N GLU A 66 -28.38 -14.05 7.11
CA GLU A 66 -29.53 -14.72 7.72
C GLU A 66 -29.45 -16.26 7.77
N VAL A 67 -28.53 -16.86 7.01
CA VAL A 67 -28.29 -18.30 6.92
C VAL A 67 -26.83 -18.65 7.20
N GLY A 68 -26.62 -19.83 7.79
CA GLY A 68 -25.29 -20.40 8.05
C GLY A 68 -24.67 -20.02 9.40
N LYS A 69 -23.63 -20.76 9.80
CA LYS A 69 -22.98 -20.62 11.12
C LYS A 69 -22.12 -19.36 11.25
N LEU A 70 -21.65 -18.81 10.14
CA LEU A 70 -20.83 -17.59 10.06
C LEU A 70 -21.59 -16.48 9.32
N ARG A 71 -22.84 -16.24 9.74
CA ARG A 71 -23.83 -15.41 9.02
C ARG A 71 -23.46 -13.93 8.92
N TYR A 72 -22.71 -13.40 9.89
CA TYR A 72 -22.29 -12.00 9.87
C TYR A 72 -21.00 -11.88 9.05
N ARG A 73 -21.11 -11.29 7.86
CA ARG A 73 -20.03 -11.15 6.89
C ARG A 73 -19.48 -9.74 6.90
N VAL A 74 -18.17 -9.64 7.04
CA VAL A 74 -17.39 -8.42 6.89
C VAL A 74 -16.77 -8.44 5.49
N GLU A 75 -17.22 -7.56 4.60
CA GLU A 75 -16.65 -7.38 3.27
C GLU A 75 -15.41 -6.51 3.35
N LEU A 76 -14.39 -6.88 2.59
CA LEU A 76 -13.04 -6.36 2.72
C LEU A 76 -12.51 -5.84 1.39
N ASN A 77 -11.82 -4.70 1.44
CA ASN A 77 -10.99 -4.18 0.34
C ASN A 77 -9.52 -4.33 0.70
N ASP A 78 -8.71 -4.95 -0.16
CA ASP A 78 -7.28 -5.18 0.11
C ASP A 78 -6.46 -3.88 -0.07
N LEU A 79 -5.82 -3.45 1.02
CA LEU A 79 -4.91 -2.29 1.01
C LEU A 79 -3.45 -2.71 0.88
N SER A 80 -3.14 -3.98 1.08
CA SER A 80 -1.77 -4.52 1.09
C SER A 80 -1.31 -5.02 -0.27
N ASN A 81 -2.24 -5.44 -1.15
CA ASN A 81 -1.99 -5.87 -2.53
C ASN A 81 -0.81 -6.85 -2.59
N LEU A 82 -0.88 -7.87 -1.75
CA LEU A 82 0.15 -8.90 -1.64
C LEU A 82 -0.02 -9.90 -2.78
N ASP A 83 1.07 -10.18 -3.51
CA ASP A 83 1.08 -11.26 -4.50
C ASP A 83 0.93 -12.64 -3.83
N ASP A 84 1.50 -12.78 -2.63
CA ASP A 84 1.45 -13.99 -1.79
C ASP A 84 1.40 -13.60 -0.30
N PHE A 85 0.87 -14.50 0.53
CA PHE A 85 0.84 -14.29 1.98
C PHE A 85 2.24 -14.28 2.59
N ILE A 86 2.43 -13.42 3.60
CA ILE A 86 3.74 -13.24 4.25
C ILE A 86 3.90 -14.29 5.34
N LYS A 87 4.88 -15.17 5.19
CA LYS A 87 5.25 -16.14 6.24
C LYS A 87 5.74 -15.43 7.50
N LEU A 88 5.16 -15.77 8.65
CA LEU A 88 5.45 -15.15 9.93
C LEU A 88 6.38 -16.03 10.76
N ASP A 89 7.51 -15.47 11.17
CA ASP A 89 8.34 -16.05 12.21
C ASP A 89 7.74 -15.75 13.59
N GLU A 90 6.99 -16.70 14.15
CA GLU A 90 6.34 -16.55 15.45
C GLU A 90 7.33 -16.27 16.60
N LYS A 91 8.58 -16.75 16.49
CA LYS A 91 9.59 -16.61 17.53
C LYS A 91 10.14 -15.19 17.53
N GLU A 92 10.50 -14.66 16.36
CA GLU A 92 10.97 -13.27 16.24
C GLU A 92 9.85 -12.28 16.56
N LEU A 93 8.63 -12.50 16.05
CA LEU A 93 7.49 -11.65 16.39
C LEU A 93 7.13 -11.67 17.87
N SER A 94 7.30 -12.83 18.55
CA SER A 94 7.08 -12.90 20.00
C SER A 94 8.04 -12.01 20.81
N LYS A 95 9.22 -11.69 20.27
CA LYS A 95 10.18 -10.77 20.89
C LYS A 95 9.82 -9.30 20.65
N LEU A 96 9.30 -9.00 19.46
CA LEU A 96 8.94 -7.64 19.05
C LEU A 96 7.60 -7.17 19.63
N LEU A 97 6.62 -8.06 19.73
CA LEU A 97 5.29 -7.71 20.23
C LEU A 97 5.34 -7.32 21.72
N PRO A 98 4.53 -6.32 22.14
CA PRO A 98 4.40 -5.98 23.55
C PRO A 98 3.97 -7.21 24.35
N LYS A 99 4.47 -7.31 25.59
CA LYS A 99 4.12 -8.44 26.48
C LYS A 99 2.65 -8.36 26.83
N THR A 100 1.96 -9.49 26.68
CA THR A 100 0.55 -9.61 27.06
C THR A 100 0.33 -10.78 28.02
N THR A 101 -0.71 -10.65 28.85
CA THR A 101 -1.15 -11.68 29.78
C THR A 101 -1.96 -12.75 29.04
N GLY A 102 -2.11 -13.94 29.64
CA GLY A 102 -2.84 -15.06 29.02
C GLY A 102 -2.18 -16.40 29.26
N ASP A 103 -2.66 -17.42 28.55
CA ASP A 103 -2.21 -18.82 28.71
C ASP A 103 -0.68 -18.94 28.58
N LYS A 104 -0.02 -19.37 29.66
CA LYS A 104 1.44 -19.49 29.75
C LYS A 104 2.03 -20.50 28.77
N ARG A 105 1.22 -21.43 28.24
CA ARG A 105 1.64 -22.43 27.25
C ARG A 105 1.80 -21.83 25.84
N ARG A 106 1.28 -20.63 25.61
CA ARG A 106 1.27 -19.96 24.30
C ARG A 106 2.44 -18.98 24.18
N SER A 107 3.03 -18.91 22.99
CA SER A 107 4.00 -17.86 22.68
C SER A 107 3.35 -16.48 22.76
N ASN A 108 4.16 -15.42 22.87
CA ASN A 108 3.61 -14.05 22.92
C ASN A 108 2.82 -13.73 21.64
N PHE A 109 3.33 -14.15 20.47
CA PHE A 109 2.61 -14.07 19.20
C PHE A 109 1.24 -14.77 19.26
N GLN A 110 1.22 -16.01 19.74
CA GLN A 110 -0.03 -16.77 19.81
C GLN A 110 -1.05 -16.15 20.76
N LYS A 111 -0.61 -15.51 21.85
CA LYS A 111 -1.51 -14.80 22.77
C LYS A 111 -2.20 -13.62 22.09
N HIS A 112 -1.48 -12.90 21.23
CA HIS A 112 -2.02 -11.79 20.45
C HIS A 112 -3.01 -12.24 19.37
N PHE A 113 -2.64 -13.24 18.54
CA PHE A 113 -3.35 -13.46 17.27
C PHE A 113 -4.04 -14.81 17.10
N CYS A 114 -3.58 -15.88 17.75
CA CYS A 114 -4.07 -17.23 17.40
C CYS A 114 -5.28 -17.66 18.25
N LYS A 115 -6.02 -16.74 18.87
CA LYS A 115 -7.11 -17.08 19.80
C LYS A 115 -8.43 -17.22 19.04
N GLN A 116 -9.03 -18.41 19.14
CA GLN A 116 -10.31 -18.69 18.47
C GLN A 116 -11.42 -17.78 19.01
N ASN A 117 -12.32 -17.34 18.14
CA ASN A 117 -13.45 -16.46 18.45
C ASN A 117 -13.06 -15.08 19.00
N HIS A 118 -11.81 -14.62 18.82
CA HIS A 118 -11.35 -13.31 19.28
C HIS A 118 -11.11 -12.30 18.15
N SER A 119 -11.34 -12.68 16.89
CA SER A 119 -11.37 -11.76 15.76
C SER A 119 -12.30 -10.58 16.08
N PHE A 120 -11.86 -9.35 15.77
CA PHE A 120 -12.65 -8.11 15.91
C PHE A 120 -13.05 -7.65 17.33
N GLN A 121 -12.77 -8.41 18.40
CA GLN A 121 -13.28 -8.06 19.74
C GLN A 121 -12.67 -6.79 20.36
N HIS A 122 -11.42 -6.48 19.99
CA HIS A 122 -10.64 -5.36 20.53
C HIS A 122 -9.83 -4.69 19.42
N SER A 123 -9.76 -3.36 19.46
CA SER A 123 -8.79 -2.63 18.66
C SER A 123 -7.38 -3.01 19.11
N LEU A 124 -6.48 -3.14 18.15
CA LEU A 124 -5.07 -3.35 18.35
C LEU A 124 -4.41 -2.07 18.89
N ASP A 125 -3.43 -2.24 19.77
CA ASP A 125 -2.57 -1.16 20.23
C ASP A 125 -1.69 -0.64 19.09
N ASN A 126 -1.37 0.65 19.13
CA ASN A 126 -0.56 1.31 18.09
C ASN A 126 0.79 0.63 17.85
N GLU A 127 1.42 0.09 18.89
CA GLU A 127 2.69 -0.65 18.79
C GLU A 127 2.51 -1.94 17.98
N VAL A 128 1.45 -2.70 18.25
CA VAL A 128 1.13 -3.93 17.51
C VAL A 128 0.82 -3.60 16.04
N VAL A 129 0.04 -2.54 15.80
CA VAL A 129 -0.25 -2.05 14.44
C VAL A 129 1.04 -1.70 13.70
N SER A 130 1.96 -0.97 14.34
CA SER A 130 3.25 -0.60 13.75
C SER A 130 4.07 -1.82 13.35
N ILE A 131 4.15 -2.83 14.24
CA ILE A 131 4.85 -4.08 13.96
C ILE A 131 4.24 -4.80 12.75
N LEU A 132 2.92 -4.99 12.72
CA LEU A 132 2.25 -5.68 11.60
C LEU A 132 2.38 -4.91 10.27
N LYS A 133 2.27 -3.58 10.29
CA LYS A 133 2.49 -2.75 9.09
C LYS A 133 3.90 -2.90 8.54
N ASN A 134 4.90 -3.06 9.40
CA ASN A 134 6.29 -3.25 8.97
C ASN A 134 6.55 -4.62 8.33
N LEU A 135 5.66 -5.61 8.55
CA LEU A 135 5.75 -6.93 7.91
C LEU A 135 5.21 -6.92 6.49
N ILE A 136 4.21 -6.08 6.23
CA ILE A 136 3.66 -5.90 4.89
C ILE A 136 4.75 -5.25 4.04
N PRO A 137 5.32 -5.97 3.05
CA PRO A 137 6.13 -5.33 2.03
C PRO A 137 5.29 -4.18 1.52
N LYS A 138 5.85 -2.98 1.45
CA LYS A 138 5.17 -1.80 0.92
C LYS A 138 4.92 -2.01 -0.57
N ASN A 139 4.01 -2.91 -0.93
CA ASN A 139 3.51 -3.12 -2.27
C ASN A 139 2.37 -2.13 -2.42
N ILE A 140 2.67 -1.13 -3.24
CA ILE A 140 2.02 0.19 -3.39
C ILE A 140 2.64 1.24 -2.45
N ASN A 141 3.61 2.00 -3.01
CA ASN A 141 4.15 3.31 -2.58
C ASN A 141 5.56 3.40 -1.93
N ASN A 142 6.57 2.64 -2.38
CA ASN A 142 7.93 2.76 -1.82
C ASN A 142 8.94 3.68 -2.58
N LEU A 143 8.56 4.30 -3.70
CA LEU A 143 9.33 5.47 -4.19
C LEU A 143 8.72 6.75 -3.63
N GLU A 144 7.40 6.90 -3.71
CA GLU A 144 6.72 8.11 -3.27
C GLU A 144 6.84 8.35 -1.76
N ALA A 145 6.65 7.34 -0.91
CA ALA A 145 6.83 7.49 0.53
C ALA A 145 8.28 7.85 0.90
N TYR A 146 9.26 7.25 0.21
CA TYR A 146 10.67 7.60 0.37
C TYR A 146 10.94 9.05 -0.03
N LEU A 147 10.43 9.47 -1.20
CA LEU A 147 10.55 10.84 -1.69
C LEU A 147 9.89 11.84 -0.74
N ASN A 148 8.72 11.51 -0.18
CA ASN A 148 8.01 12.36 0.78
C ASN A 148 8.81 12.53 2.08
N ASP A 149 9.28 11.44 2.68
CA ASP A 149 10.14 11.50 3.86
C ASP A 149 11.43 12.30 3.58
N PHE A 150 12.08 12.04 2.44
CA PHE A 150 13.26 12.78 2.02
C PHE A 150 12.96 14.28 1.86
N ASN A 151 11.85 14.64 1.22
CA ASN A 151 11.42 16.03 1.07
C ASN A 151 11.17 16.71 2.42
N ASP A 152 10.59 16.00 3.40
CA ASP A 152 10.40 16.54 4.74
C ASP A 152 11.73 16.73 5.49
N GLN A 153 12.69 15.82 5.29
CA GLN A 153 14.06 16.03 5.78
C GLN A 153 14.73 17.24 5.13
N VAL A 154 14.52 17.46 3.83
CA VAL A 154 15.01 18.65 3.11
C VAL A 154 14.38 19.92 3.68
N LYS A 155 13.05 19.96 3.91
CA LYS A 155 12.37 21.11 4.53
C LYS A 155 12.97 21.44 5.90
N LYS A 156 13.17 20.43 6.76
CA LYS A 156 13.85 20.58 8.07
C LYS A 156 15.28 21.09 7.92
N ALA A 157 16.00 20.66 6.88
CA ALA A 157 17.35 21.15 6.62
C ALA A 157 17.36 22.61 6.16
N LEU A 158 16.38 23.02 5.32
CA LEU A 158 16.21 24.39 4.86
C LEU A 158 15.87 25.34 6.01
N SER A 159 15.04 24.92 6.97
CA SER A 159 14.70 25.73 8.16
C SER A 159 15.84 25.88 9.18
N SER A 160 16.94 25.12 9.03
CA SER A 160 18.11 25.23 9.93
C SER A 160 19.11 26.30 9.46
N SER A 161 20.07 26.69 10.32
CA SER A 161 21.11 27.65 9.93
C SER A 161 22.13 27.04 8.95
N LYS A 162 22.84 27.90 8.21
CA LYS A 162 23.92 27.48 7.29
C LYS A 162 25.02 26.75 8.05
N GLU A 163 25.43 27.26 9.20
CA GLU A 163 26.47 26.70 10.06
C GLU A 163 26.08 25.29 10.53
N SER A 164 24.81 25.11 10.90
CA SER A 164 24.26 23.82 11.32
C SER A 164 24.31 22.79 10.19
N ARG A 165 23.94 23.19 8.96
CA ARG A 165 24.08 22.33 7.77
C ARG A 165 25.54 21.95 7.52
N VAL A 166 26.46 22.91 7.56
CA VAL A 166 27.90 22.68 7.34
C VAL A 166 28.46 21.68 8.36
N LYS A 167 28.08 21.80 9.65
CA LYS A 167 28.47 20.82 10.68
C LYS A 167 27.98 19.41 10.37
N ARG A 168 26.73 19.23 9.92
CA ARG A 168 26.19 17.92 9.51
C ARG A 168 26.92 17.36 8.29
N LEU A 169 27.21 18.19 7.28
CA LEU A 169 27.90 17.79 6.04
C LEU A 169 29.36 17.37 6.26
N LYS A 170 30.05 17.94 7.26
CA LYS A 170 31.42 17.52 7.63
C LYS A 170 31.45 16.11 8.20
N LYS A 171 30.38 15.68 8.89
CA LYS A 171 30.27 14.33 9.51
C LYS A 171 29.63 13.29 8.59
N ALA A 172 28.93 13.71 7.55
CA ALA A 172 28.19 12.80 6.67
C ALA A 172 29.13 12.02 5.71
N PRO A 173 28.81 10.75 5.39
CA PRO A 173 29.52 10.02 4.35
C PRO A 173 29.37 10.72 3.00
N LYS A 174 30.47 10.80 2.23
CA LYS A 174 30.46 11.44 0.90
C LYS A 174 29.77 10.61 -0.18
N LYS A 175 29.69 9.28 0.03
CA LYS A 175 29.02 8.35 -0.88
C LYS A 175 27.66 7.96 -0.27
N PRO A 176 26.54 8.22 -0.96
CA PRO A 176 25.23 7.79 -0.47
C PRO A 176 25.09 6.27 -0.52
N LYS A 177 24.24 5.73 0.35
CA LYS A 177 23.85 4.32 0.27
C LYS A 177 22.90 4.12 -0.91
N ARG A 178 23.07 3.02 -1.65
CA ARG A 178 22.12 2.61 -2.68
C ARG A 178 20.92 1.95 -2.02
N ILE A 179 19.73 2.34 -2.46
CA ILE A 179 18.48 1.66 -2.12
C ILE A 179 17.86 1.10 -3.40
N THR A 180 17.21 -0.05 -3.29
CA THR A 180 16.46 -0.66 -4.40
C THR A 180 14.98 -0.52 -4.09
N VAL A 181 14.22 -0.01 -5.06
CA VAL A 181 12.76 0.10 -4.99
C VAL A 181 12.17 -0.67 -6.18
N THR A 182 11.10 -1.42 -5.93
CA THR A 182 10.32 -2.10 -6.98
C THR A 182 9.14 -1.22 -7.34
N THR A 183 8.81 -1.12 -8.63
CA THR A 183 7.69 -0.31 -9.13
C THR A 183 6.90 -1.11 -10.16
N SER A 184 5.57 -1.00 -10.09
CA SER A 184 4.66 -1.54 -11.09
C SER A 184 4.40 -0.50 -12.16
N ILE A 185 4.43 -0.91 -13.43
CA ILE A 185 4.18 -0.03 -14.58
C ILE A 185 3.07 -0.63 -15.45
N PHE A 186 2.28 0.24 -16.08
CA PHE A 186 1.36 -0.18 -17.13
C PHE A 186 2.15 -0.44 -18.42
N LYS A 187 1.90 -1.61 -19.03
CA LYS A 187 2.34 -1.91 -20.39
C LYS A 187 1.40 -1.20 -21.37
N ARG A 188 1.79 0.01 -21.78
CA ARG A 188 1.00 0.86 -22.67
C ARG A 188 1.07 0.37 -24.11
N ASN A 189 0.02 0.65 -24.87
CA ASN A 189 -0.02 0.48 -26.31
C ASN A 189 0.92 1.50 -26.98
N PRO A 190 1.99 1.06 -27.68
CA PRO A 190 2.91 1.96 -28.34
C PRO A 190 2.25 2.81 -29.44
N ASP A 191 1.20 2.31 -30.10
CA ASP A 191 0.53 3.01 -31.19
C ASP A 191 -0.26 4.22 -30.69
N VAL A 192 -0.89 4.11 -29.52
CA VAL A 192 -1.56 5.25 -28.86
C VAL A 192 -0.55 6.35 -28.55
N VAL A 193 0.62 5.98 -28.02
CA VAL A 193 1.69 6.94 -27.72
C VAL A 193 2.22 7.61 -28.99
N ALA A 194 2.46 6.83 -30.04
CA ALA A 194 2.96 7.33 -31.31
C ALA A 194 1.98 8.30 -31.97
N ASP A 195 0.70 7.92 -32.06
CA ASP A 195 -0.35 8.72 -32.70
C ASP A 195 -0.54 10.07 -31.98
N VAL A 196 -0.59 10.05 -30.65
CA VAL A 196 -0.70 11.27 -29.83
C VAL A 196 0.49 12.21 -30.05
N LEU A 197 1.70 11.69 -30.17
CA LEU A 197 2.90 12.49 -30.42
C LEU A 197 2.95 13.06 -31.85
N ILE A 198 2.52 12.29 -32.85
CA ILE A 198 2.41 12.74 -34.25
C ILE A 198 1.39 13.87 -34.35
N ASN A 199 0.20 13.67 -33.77
CA ASN A 199 -0.88 14.66 -33.77
C ASN A 199 -0.51 15.94 -33.03
N ALA A 200 0.38 15.86 -32.03
CA ALA A 200 0.89 17.02 -31.33
C ALA A 200 1.87 17.87 -32.16
N ASN A 201 2.47 17.29 -33.21
CA ASN A 201 3.39 17.94 -34.14
C ASN A 201 4.50 18.76 -33.45
N GLY A 202 5.02 18.24 -32.34
CA GLY A 202 6.07 18.90 -31.56
C GLY A 202 5.62 20.08 -30.69
N PHE A 203 4.31 20.32 -30.53
CA PHE A 203 3.75 21.33 -29.64
C PHE A 203 3.04 20.69 -28.44
N CYS A 204 3.23 21.26 -27.27
CA CYS A 204 2.49 20.86 -26.07
C CYS A 204 1.00 21.20 -26.23
N GLN A 205 0.12 20.20 -26.12
CA GLN A 205 -1.32 20.37 -26.33
C GLN A 205 -2.04 21.08 -25.16
N LYS A 206 -1.31 21.50 -24.11
CA LYS A 206 -1.84 22.30 -22.99
C LYS A 206 -1.44 23.77 -23.05
N CYS A 207 -0.16 24.06 -23.30
CA CYS A 207 0.35 25.44 -23.29
C CYS A 207 0.67 25.97 -24.70
N ASN A 208 0.49 25.15 -25.73
CA ASN A 208 0.72 25.47 -27.14
C ASN A 208 2.15 25.93 -27.47
N LYS A 209 3.10 25.72 -26.57
CA LYS A 209 4.52 25.98 -26.81
C LYS A 209 5.17 24.78 -27.49
N ALA A 210 6.16 25.05 -28.33
CA ALA A 210 7.01 24.00 -28.90
C ALA A 210 7.67 23.16 -27.79
N ALA A 211 8.01 21.92 -28.14
CA ALA A 211 8.79 21.05 -27.27
C ALA A 211 10.06 21.76 -26.80
N PRO A 212 10.47 21.55 -25.53
CA PRO A 212 11.59 22.29 -24.95
C PRO A 212 12.94 21.98 -25.60
N PHE A 213 13.08 20.81 -26.24
CA PHE A 213 14.28 20.40 -26.96
C PHE A 213 13.99 19.27 -27.95
N ILE A 214 14.95 19.01 -28.82
CA ILE A 214 14.97 17.90 -29.75
C ILE A 214 15.77 16.73 -29.16
N LYS A 215 15.21 15.52 -29.20
CA LYS A 215 15.86 14.31 -28.71
C LYS A 215 17.12 14.03 -29.52
N ARG A 216 18.26 13.91 -28.82
CA ARG A 216 19.55 13.61 -29.46
C ARG A 216 19.58 12.26 -30.19
N LYS A 217 18.77 11.29 -29.75
CA LYS A 217 18.79 9.92 -30.27
C LYS A 217 18.19 9.81 -31.67
N ASP A 218 17.10 10.53 -31.93
CA ASP A 218 16.27 10.33 -33.13
C ASP A 218 15.82 11.63 -33.80
N GLY A 219 16.23 12.81 -33.29
CA GLY A 219 15.88 14.10 -33.88
C GLY A 219 14.42 14.52 -33.66
N THR A 220 13.65 13.80 -32.84
CA THR A 220 12.22 14.11 -32.62
C THR A 220 12.01 15.13 -31.49
N PRO A 221 10.94 15.94 -31.52
CA PRO A 221 10.57 16.82 -30.41
C PRO A 221 10.30 16.05 -29.10
N TYR A 222 10.75 16.57 -27.96
CA TYR A 222 10.52 15.93 -26.66
C TYR A 222 9.19 16.36 -26.01
N LEU A 223 8.21 15.47 -26.03
CA LEU A 223 6.95 15.57 -25.28
C LEU A 223 6.68 14.27 -24.52
N GLU A 224 5.92 14.36 -23.43
CA GLU A 224 5.49 13.24 -22.59
C GLU A 224 3.99 13.00 -22.79
N VAL A 225 3.59 11.76 -23.07
CA VAL A 225 2.18 11.38 -23.18
C VAL A 225 1.59 11.14 -21.79
N HIS A 226 0.47 11.81 -21.52
CA HIS A 226 -0.28 11.75 -20.29
C HIS A 226 -1.71 11.30 -20.57
N HIS A 227 -2.26 10.42 -19.74
CA HIS A 227 -3.68 10.07 -19.80
C HIS A 227 -4.51 11.04 -18.97
N LYS A 228 -5.58 11.60 -19.55
CA LYS A 228 -6.48 12.60 -18.93
C LYS A 228 -7.18 12.00 -17.71
N LEU A 229 -7.82 10.85 -17.88
CA LEU A 229 -8.15 9.93 -16.79
C LEU A 229 -6.96 8.97 -16.65
N LYS A 230 -6.26 9.00 -15.52
CA LYS A 230 -5.04 8.22 -15.32
C LYS A 230 -5.36 6.72 -15.42
N LEU A 231 -4.45 5.95 -16.00
CA LEU A 231 -4.57 4.48 -16.04
C LEU A 231 -4.71 3.86 -14.63
N ALA A 232 -4.05 4.45 -13.63
CA ALA A 232 -4.16 4.01 -12.23
C ALA A 232 -5.57 4.23 -11.64
N ASP A 233 -6.33 5.17 -12.18
CA ASP A 233 -7.70 5.49 -11.76
C ASP A 233 -8.75 4.81 -12.67
N GLY A 234 -8.34 3.79 -13.43
CA GLY A 234 -9.21 3.05 -14.35
C GLY A 234 -9.40 3.69 -15.72
N GLY A 235 -8.55 4.63 -16.12
CA GLY A 235 -8.58 5.22 -17.45
C GLY A 235 -8.16 4.26 -18.55
N ASP A 236 -8.79 4.37 -19.71
CA ASP A 236 -8.48 3.55 -20.88
C ASP A 236 -7.19 4.03 -21.56
N ASP A 237 -6.44 3.09 -22.15
CA ASP A 237 -5.24 3.39 -22.94
C ASP A 237 -5.63 3.65 -24.41
N THR A 238 -6.21 4.83 -24.66
CA THR A 238 -6.71 5.27 -25.97
C THR A 238 -6.21 6.66 -26.34
N VAL A 239 -6.26 7.01 -27.63
CA VAL A 239 -5.86 8.33 -28.14
C VAL A 239 -6.74 9.43 -27.55
N GLU A 240 -8.04 9.18 -27.42
CA GLU A 240 -9.02 10.11 -26.87
C GLU A 240 -8.73 10.46 -25.40
N ASN A 241 -8.25 9.49 -24.64
CA ASN A 241 -7.86 9.67 -23.24
C ASN A 241 -6.40 10.15 -23.10
N ALA A 242 -5.63 10.29 -24.16
CA ALA A 242 -4.22 10.69 -24.09
C ALA A 242 -3.99 12.14 -24.58
N ILE A 243 -2.89 12.74 -24.13
CA ILE A 243 -2.46 14.09 -24.51
C ILE A 243 -0.94 14.21 -24.45
N ALA A 244 -0.32 14.89 -25.42
CA ALA A 244 1.10 15.18 -25.43
C ALA A 244 1.41 16.51 -24.70
N LEU A 245 2.28 16.45 -23.71
CA LEU A 245 2.61 17.58 -22.83
C LEU A 245 4.11 17.85 -22.80
N CYS A 246 4.50 19.12 -22.66
CA CYS A 246 5.86 19.43 -22.24
C CYS A 246 6.07 19.00 -20.78
N PRO A 247 7.31 18.74 -20.34
CA PRO A 247 7.60 18.24 -18.99
C PRO A 247 7.05 19.13 -17.87
N ASN A 248 7.05 20.45 -18.08
CA ASN A 248 6.51 21.41 -17.12
C ASN A 248 4.99 21.26 -16.97
N CYS A 249 4.27 21.16 -18.09
CA CYS A 249 2.82 20.97 -18.09
C CYS A 249 2.42 19.60 -17.55
N HIS A 250 3.20 18.56 -17.87
CA HIS A 250 2.97 17.21 -17.36
C HIS A 250 3.16 17.15 -15.84
N ARG A 251 4.26 17.70 -15.31
CA ARG A 251 4.48 17.81 -13.85
C ARG A 251 3.38 18.60 -13.16
N LYS A 252 2.94 19.73 -13.76
CA LYS A 252 1.82 20.51 -13.23
C LYS A 252 0.53 19.70 -13.09
N MET A 253 0.26 18.76 -14.01
CA MET A 253 -0.92 17.89 -13.91
C MET A 253 -0.82 16.84 -12.81
N HIS A 254 0.39 16.44 -12.44
CA HIS A 254 0.59 15.50 -11.32
C HIS A 254 0.62 16.20 -9.96
N PHE A 255 1.19 17.41 -9.86
CA PHE A 255 1.55 18.03 -8.58
C PHE A 255 0.90 19.38 -8.28
N GLY A 256 0.26 20.03 -9.25
CA GLY A 256 -0.35 21.36 -9.09
C GLY A 256 0.56 22.52 -9.46
#